data_AF-A0A1F2RWB2-F1
#
_entry.id   AF-A0A1F2RWB2-F1
#
_cell.length_a   1.000
_cell.length_b   1.000
_cell.length_c   1.000
_cell.angle_alpha   90.00
_cell.angle_beta   90.00
_cell.angle_gamma   90.00
#
_symmetry.space_group_name_H-M   'P 1'
#
loop_
_entity.id
_entity.type
_entity.pdbx_description
1 polymer ?
#
loop_
_entity_poly.entity_id
_entity_poly.type
_entity_poly.pdbx_seq_one_letter_code
_entity_poly.pdbx_strand_id
1 'polypeptide(L)'
;MPSKKDATSPKQAEVAVEKPLSYKVLDQFPAMPASSKRAVLITHGMGQQKEFETLDQVVEGLRRAAESSGATMRQKVRFVQIGDERLYRVELEFHSQGKKQEVDLYEAYWAPLTEGCVSLRDVVRFLWGAGMGGILNFFHPPTQQRFGQQVPMPPTRKTLGHLLLALILLLALIVMNASIIAVGAARSVFTNESTWLSEALFSDLSVIFNILLIFVVPTGTVLMLASIRKAAGVLHWGGFSPAGRRLTWTYLGLAGAATVLLGFWNLAVLVADRPRSGGVLFPQLFPEVDFLADLQAAAAVLGLASLILGILGYHWRGQPVSHGLILFVCFTAQVIGVISIVCLFAPGLRFAHHQLLSLLLPEQWTILRLGYWLWPLLVLVAAQVRTLLVQYVGDVAAYVSPSKLDRFSEIREKIKGRANGIAVAIFSAEAIGGGGFEYGQVALVGHSLGSVISYDTLNRQVKDDELAGNPRNILGRTSLLLTFGSPLDKTAFIFALHGRESTQTRDALVAAVQPLLQDYRYRPFPWVNIWSPNDVISGTLDYFDATPPDPNHRVRNETDPEATIPLVAHTEYWKNRLVWEKLYEVLV
;
A
#
# COMPACT_ATOMS: atom_id res chain seq x y z
N MET A 1 -26.96 36.65 -30.28
CA MET A 1 -26.13 35.46 -30.52
C MET A 1 -24.76 35.90 -31.04
N PRO A 2 -23.69 35.79 -30.24
CA PRO A 2 -22.34 35.69 -30.77
C PRO A 2 -21.74 34.30 -30.49
N SER A 3 -20.98 33.86 -31.49
CA SER A 3 -20.29 32.58 -31.66
C SER A 3 -19.46 32.13 -30.45
N LYS A 4 -19.72 30.89 -30.00
CA LYS A 4 -18.80 30.12 -29.13
C LYS A 4 -17.57 29.77 -29.98
N LYS A 5 -16.46 30.46 -29.76
CA LYS A 5 -15.14 30.01 -30.20
C LYS A 5 -14.76 28.74 -29.44
N ASP A 6 -14.36 27.74 -30.20
CA ASP A 6 -13.80 26.47 -29.75
C ASP A 6 -12.70 26.67 -28.71
N ALA A 7 -12.96 26.19 -27.50
CA ALA A 7 -11.91 25.87 -26.55
C ALA A 7 -11.28 24.55 -26.99
N THR A 8 -10.25 24.63 -27.82
CA THR A 8 -9.42 23.49 -28.17
C THR A 8 -8.68 23.02 -26.91
N SER A 9 -9.14 21.91 -26.33
CA SER A 9 -8.36 21.10 -25.39
C SER A 9 -6.97 20.84 -26.00
N PRO A 10 -5.88 20.91 -25.22
CA PRO A 10 -4.55 20.61 -25.74
C PRO A 10 -4.55 19.18 -26.29
N LYS A 11 -4.34 19.04 -27.61
CA LYS A 11 -4.14 17.74 -28.27
C LYS A 11 -2.98 17.03 -27.56
N GLN A 12 -3.28 15.96 -26.82
CA GLN A 12 -2.26 15.01 -26.39
C GLN A 12 -1.50 14.57 -27.66
N ALA A 13 -0.18 14.75 -27.67
CA ALA A 13 0.63 14.24 -28.77
C ALA A 13 0.42 12.73 -28.87
N GLU A 14 0.03 12.26 -30.05
CA GLU A 14 -0.25 10.84 -30.30
C GLU A 14 1.02 10.02 -30.03
N VAL A 15 0.93 9.09 -29.08
CA VAL A 15 2.06 8.23 -28.71
C VAL A 15 2.28 7.21 -29.82
N ALA A 16 3.43 7.29 -30.48
CA ALA A 16 3.75 6.39 -31.58
C ALA A 16 4.01 4.96 -31.06
N VAL A 17 3.26 3.99 -31.60
CA VAL A 17 3.54 2.56 -31.45
C VAL A 17 4.47 2.15 -32.59
N GLU A 18 5.68 1.77 -32.25
CA GLU A 18 6.72 1.44 -33.22
C GLU A 18 6.79 -0.06 -33.52
N LYS A 19 7.39 -0.42 -34.66
CA LYS A 19 7.57 -1.83 -35.05
C LYS A 19 8.38 -2.61 -34.01
N PRO A 20 8.09 -3.91 -33.77
CA PRO A 20 8.89 -4.71 -32.85
C PRO A 20 10.37 -4.75 -33.21
N LEU A 21 11.23 -4.83 -32.19
CA LEU A 21 12.68 -5.03 -32.36
C LEU A 21 13.14 -6.30 -31.65
N SER A 22 14.16 -6.94 -32.21
CA SER A 22 14.82 -8.10 -31.60
C SER A 22 16.28 -7.76 -31.34
N TYR A 23 16.68 -7.95 -30.09
CA TYR A 23 18.02 -7.76 -29.58
C TYR A 23 18.62 -9.12 -29.26
N LYS A 24 19.88 -9.28 -29.62
CA LYS A 24 20.68 -10.41 -29.16
C LYS A 24 21.19 -10.14 -27.74
N VAL A 25 21.53 -11.21 -27.07
CA VAL A 25 22.27 -11.18 -25.82
C VAL A 25 23.75 -11.28 -26.18
N LEU A 26 24.59 -10.45 -25.56
CA LEU A 26 26.04 -10.52 -25.75
C LEU A 26 26.58 -11.85 -25.24
N ASP A 27 27.27 -12.57 -26.12
CA ASP A 27 28.05 -13.77 -25.78
C ASP A 27 29.48 -13.42 -25.35
N GLN A 28 29.97 -12.25 -25.78
CA GLN A 28 31.26 -11.65 -25.40
C GLN A 28 31.02 -10.22 -24.95
N PHE A 29 31.59 -9.84 -23.81
CA PHE A 29 31.27 -8.57 -23.17
C PHE A 29 32.44 -7.59 -23.29
N PRO A 30 32.19 -6.36 -23.76
CA PRO A 30 33.23 -5.33 -23.84
C PRO A 30 33.61 -4.84 -22.43
N ALA A 31 34.87 -4.42 -22.25
CA ALA A 31 35.37 -3.95 -20.96
C ALA A 31 34.65 -2.67 -20.45
N MET A 32 34.13 -1.82 -21.35
CA MET A 32 33.42 -0.59 -21.00
C MET A 32 32.20 -0.37 -21.91
N PRO A 33 31.08 0.14 -21.37
CA PRO A 33 29.95 0.51 -22.19
C PRO A 33 30.27 1.76 -23.01
N ALA A 34 30.15 1.66 -24.34
CA ALA A 34 30.26 2.81 -25.24
C ALA A 34 28.94 3.60 -25.35
N SER A 35 27.81 2.98 -24.98
CA SER A 35 26.48 3.58 -25.09
C SER A 35 26.21 4.61 -23.99
N SER A 36 25.68 5.78 -24.37
CA SER A 36 25.14 6.77 -23.42
C SER A 36 23.68 6.48 -23.04
N LYS A 37 23.03 5.52 -23.69
CA LYS A 37 21.63 5.15 -23.45
C LYS A 37 21.47 4.49 -22.09
N ARG A 38 20.39 4.81 -21.37
CA ARG A 38 20.12 4.29 -20.03
C ARG A 38 18.87 3.41 -20.02
N ALA A 39 18.81 2.48 -19.08
CA ALA A 39 17.60 1.68 -18.82
C ALA A 39 17.10 1.89 -17.39
N VAL A 40 15.81 1.75 -17.19
CA VAL A 40 15.18 1.69 -15.86
C VAL A 40 14.38 0.41 -15.76
N LEU A 41 14.69 -0.41 -14.76
CA LEU A 41 13.89 -1.56 -14.39
C LEU A 41 13.04 -1.22 -13.18
N ILE A 42 11.73 -1.08 -13.40
CA ILE A 42 10.75 -0.87 -12.35
C ILE A 42 10.20 -2.21 -11.90
N THR A 43 10.37 -2.54 -10.62
CA THR A 43 9.79 -3.73 -10.02
C THR A 43 8.60 -3.31 -9.17
N HIS A 44 7.41 -3.71 -9.64
CA HIS A 44 6.16 -3.44 -8.97
C HIS A 44 5.15 -4.56 -9.28
N GLY A 45 4.12 -4.71 -8.44
CA GLY A 45 3.13 -5.77 -8.66
C GLY A 45 2.33 -6.21 -7.45
N MET A 46 2.17 -5.37 -6.41
CA MET A 46 1.30 -5.72 -5.29
C MET A 46 -0.14 -5.25 -5.58
N GLY A 47 -1.12 -6.16 -5.42
CA GLY A 47 -2.55 -5.87 -5.60
C GLY A 47 -3.08 -5.95 -7.04
N GLN A 48 -4.32 -5.47 -7.25
CA GLN A 48 -5.03 -5.52 -8.55
C GLN A 48 -4.73 -4.33 -9.47
N GLN A 49 -3.45 -4.13 -9.82
CA GLN A 49 -3.13 -3.14 -10.84
C GLN A 49 -3.38 -3.68 -12.25
N LYS A 50 -3.76 -2.79 -13.16
CA LYS A 50 -3.89 -3.14 -14.58
C LYS A 50 -2.50 -3.19 -15.20
N GLU A 51 -2.30 -4.12 -16.14
CA GLU A 51 -1.06 -4.21 -16.91
C GLU A 51 -0.73 -2.84 -17.54
N PHE A 52 0.55 -2.44 -17.48
CA PHE A 52 1.10 -1.15 -17.95
C PHE A 52 0.71 0.11 -17.15
N GLU A 53 -0.15 0.00 -16.12
CA GLU A 53 -0.49 1.16 -15.29
C GLU A 53 0.73 1.74 -14.57
N THR A 54 1.64 0.88 -14.10
CA THR A 54 2.91 1.31 -13.48
C THR A 54 3.76 2.11 -14.47
N LEU A 55 3.94 1.61 -15.70
CA LEU A 55 4.74 2.29 -16.71
C LEU A 55 4.15 3.66 -17.08
N ASP A 56 2.83 3.76 -17.22
CA ASP A 56 2.16 5.04 -17.46
C ASP A 56 2.41 6.04 -16.31
N GLN A 57 2.31 5.60 -15.05
CA GLN A 57 2.59 6.44 -13.88
C GLN A 57 4.05 6.91 -13.83
N VAL A 58 5.01 6.05 -14.18
CA VAL A 58 6.44 6.40 -14.24
C VAL A 58 6.70 7.44 -15.34
N VAL A 59 6.14 7.23 -16.53
CA VAL A 59 6.27 8.15 -17.67
C VAL A 59 5.69 9.52 -17.32
N GLU A 60 4.50 9.56 -16.74
CA GLU A 60 3.86 10.80 -16.31
C GLU A 60 4.66 11.50 -15.20
N GLY A 61 5.23 10.74 -14.27
CA GLY A 61 6.13 11.24 -13.23
C GLY A 61 7.39 11.89 -13.80
N LEU A 62 8.07 11.19 -14.70
CA LEU A 62 9.28 11.68 -15.38
C LEU A 62 8.99 12.86 -16.31
N ARG A 63 7.82 12.89 -16.96
CA ARG A 63 7.37 14.04 -17.77
C ARG A 63 7.31 15.31 -16.93
N ARG A 64 6.69 15.23 -15.75
CA ARG A 64 6.58 16.37 -14.81
C ARG A 64 7.95 16.81 -14.31
N ALA A 65 8.84 15.87 -13.99
CA ALA A 65 10.21 16.18 -13.57
C ALA A 65 10.98 16.89 -14.70
N ALA A 66 10.89 16.38 -15.93
CA ALA A 66 11.51 16.99 -17.11
C ALA A 66 10.98 18.42 -17.35
N GLU A 67 9.66 18.61 -17.35
CA GLU A 67 9.02 19.93 -17.51
C GLU A 67 9.48 20.92 -16.44
N SER A 68 9.61 20.47 -15.18
CA SER A 68 10.09 21.32 -14.08
C SER A 68 11.55 21.76 -14.24
N SER A 69 12.37 20.95 -14.92
CA SER A 69 13.76 21.27 -15.25
C SER A 69 13.92 22.08 -16.55
N GLY A 70 12.82 22.37 -17.26
CA GLY A 70 12.83 23.03 -18.56
C GLY A 70 13.23 22.13 -19.74
N ALA A 71 13.25 20.81 -19.54
CA ALA A 71 13.52 19.83 -20.59
C ALA A 71 12.23 19.42 -21.31
N THR A 72 12.37 18.99 -22.57
CA THR A 72 11.27 18.37 -23.32
C THR A 72 11.47 16.86 -23.37
N MET A 73 10.37 16.12 -23.27
CA MET A 73 10.36 14.65 -23.31
C MET A 73 9.52 14.18 -24.50
N ARG A 74 10.08 13.28 -25.30
CA ARG A 74 9.34 12.51 -26.31
C ARG A 74 9.23 11.07 -25.84
N GLN A 75 8.11 10.43 -26.16
CA GLN A 75 7.86 9.04 -25.80
C GLN A 75 7.40 8.22 -26.99
N LYS A 76 7.82 6.96 -27.01
CA LYS A 76 7.38 5.93 -27.96
C LYS A 76 7.20 4.62 -27.22
N VAL A 77 6.36 3.75 -27.75
CA VAL A 77 6.15 2.41 -27.17
C VAL A 77 6.54 1.37 -28.20
N ARG A 78 7.25 0.33 -27.74
CA ARG A 78 7.71 -0.75 -28.59
C ARG A 78 7.63 -2.10 -27.86
N PHE A 79 7.25 -3.13 -28.59
CA PHE A 79 7.44 -4.51 -28.15
C PHE A 79 8.85 -4.97 -28.54
N VAL A 80 9.61 -5.49 -27.59
CA VAL A 80 10.99 -5.93 -27.82
C VAL A 80 11.22 -7.34 -27.36
N GLN A 81 11.98 -8.09 -28.15
CA GLN A 81 12.54 -9.36 -27.75
C GLN A 81 14.02 -9.17 -27.43
N ILE A 82 14.48 -9.60 -26.26
CA ILE A 82 15.89 -9.55 -25.86
C ILE A 82 16.28 -10.97 -25.44
N GLY A 83 16.97 -11.69 -26.31
CA GLY A 83 17.15 -13.14 -26.16
C GLY A 83 15.80 -13.86 -26.11
N ASP A 84 15.53 -14.57 -25.01
CA ASP A 84 14.26 -15.28 -24.79
C ASP A 84 13.17 -14.42 -24.15
N GLU A 85 13.53 -13.24 -23.62
CA GLU A 85 12.59 -12.36 -22.95
C GLU A 85 11.80 -11.52 -23.94
N ARG A 86 10.47 -11.49 -23.75
CA ARG A 86 9.53 -10.66 -24.53
C ARG A 86 8.98 -9.58 -23.63
N LEU A 87 9.29 -8.33 -23.95
CA LEU A 87 9.10 -7.19 -23.07
C LEU A 87 8.37 -6.06 -23.79
N TYR A 88 7.52 -5.35 -23.04
CA TYR A 88 7.00 -4.05 -23.45
C TYR A 88 7.95 -2.97 -22.95
N ARG A 89 8.31 -2.05 -23.84
CA ARG A 89 9.29 -1.01 -23.58
C ARG A 89 8.69 0.35 -23.90
N VAL A 90 8.88 1.30 -22.99
CA VAL A 90 8.66 2.72 -23.27
C VAL A 90 10.01 3.37 -23.53
N GLU A 91 10.20 3.94 -24.71
CA GLU A 91 11.40 4.66 -25.12
C GLU A 91 11.17 6.15 -24.88
N LEU A 92 11.99 6.74 -24.01
CA LEU A 92 11.97 8.16 -23.67
C LEU A 92 13.20 8.86 -24.24
N GLU A 93 12.97 10.04 -24.81
CA GLU A 93 14.02 10.93 -25.30
C GLU A 93 13.89 12.29 -24.61
N PHE A 94 14.86 12.61 -23.77
CA PHE A 94 14.95 13.89 -23.09
C PHE A 94 15.85 14.84 -23.88
N HIS A 95 15.37 16.06 -24.09
CA HIS A 95 16.16 17.15 -24.65
C HIS A 95 16.28 18.28 -23.64
N SER A 96 17.49 18.53 -23.16
CA SER A 96 17.81 19.61 -22.24
C SER A 96 19.09 20.31 -22.68
N GLN A 97 19.07 21.64 -22.80
CA GLN A 97 20.25 22.47 -23.13
C GLN A 97 21.05 21.97 -24.35
N GLY A 98 20.36 21.46 -25.39
CA GLY A 98 20.99 20.93 -26.60
C GLY A 98 21.60 19.52 -26.47
N LYS A 99 21.55 18.89 -25.28
CA LYS A 99 21.90 17.49 -25.07
C LYS A 99 20.68 16.61 -25.22
N LYS A 100 20.88 15.47 -25.88
CA LYS A 100 19.90 14.39 -26.03
C LYS A 100 20.29 13.23 -25.11
N GLN A 101 19.35 12.74 -24.33
CA GLN A 101 19.51 11.57 -23.48
C GLN A 101 18.37 10.59 -23.70
N GLU A 102 18.72 9.35 -24.07
CA GLU A 102 17.77 8.27 -24.32
C GLU A 102 17.66 7.38 -23.08
N VAL A 103 16.43 7.04 -22.71
CA VAL A 103 16.09 6.20 -21.56
C VAL A 103 15.00 5.21 -21.93
N ASP A 104 15.23 3.93 -21.70
CA ASP A 104 14.23 2.89 -21.90
C ASP A 104 13.68 2.38 -20.56
N LEU A 105 12.35 2.31 -20.45
CA LEU A 105 11.65 1.84 -19.26
C LEU A 105 11.15 0.41 -19.44
N TYR A 106 11.35 -0.41 -18.41
CA TYR A 106 10.91 -1.80 -18.32
C TYR A 106 10.19 -2.04 -16.99
N GLU A 107 9.18 -2.91 -17.01
CA GLU A 107 8.45 -3.34 -15.81
C GLU A 107 8.63 -4.83 -15.55
N ALA A 108 9.08 -5.19 -14.35
CA ALA A 108 8.99 -6.54 -13.83
C ALA A 108 7.65 -6.73 -13.12
N TYR A 109 6.59 -6.97 -13.90
CA TYR A 109 5.24 -7.22 -13.39
C TYR A 109 5.07 -8.68 -12.97
N TRP A 110 4.72 -8.91 -11.70
CA TRP A 110 4.63 -10.25 -11.10
C TRP A 110 3.31 -10.57 -10.40
N ALA A 111 2.38 -9.60 -10.28
CA ALA A 111 1.09 -9.79 -9.59
C ALA A 111 0.28 -11.02 -10.04
N PRO A 112 0.23 -11.39 -11.35
CA PRO A 112 -0.53 -12.57 -11.79
C PRO A 112 0.00 -13.89 -11.22
N LEU A 113 1.25 -13.93 -10.72
CA LEU A 113 1.85 -15.14 -10.14
C LEU A 113 1.34 -15.42 -8.71
N THR A 114 0.81 -14.41 -8.01
CA THR A 114 0.28 -14.55 -6.64
C THR A 114 -1.25 -14.61 -6.60
N GLU A 115 -1.92 -14.10 -7.65
CA GLU A 115 -3.39 -14.08 -7.74
C GLU A 115 -3.99 -15.49 -7.59
N GLY A 116 -4.98 -15.62 -6.70
CA GLY A 116 -5.65 -16.89 -6.40
C GLY A 116 -4.81 -17.91 -5.62
N CYS A 117 -3.51 -17.68 -5.42
CA CYS A 117 -2.62 -18.63 -4.74
C CYS A 117 -2.63 -18.48 -3.20
N VAL A 118 -3.03 -17.31 -2.70
CA VAL A 118 -3.04 -16.99 -1.27
C VAL A 118 -4.48 -16.92 -0.76
N SER A 119 -4.73 -17.55 0.40
CA SER A 119 -6.04 -17.48 1.08
C SER A 119 -5.98 -16.60 2.32
N LEU A 120 -7.16 -16.19 2.82
CA LEU A 120 -7.27 -15.46 4.08
C LEU A 120 -6.66 -16.23 5.26
N ARG A 121 -6.78 -17.56 5.26
CA ARG A 121 -6.20 -18.40 6.31
C ARG A 121 -4.67 -18.30 6.33
N ASP A 122 -4.04 -18.21 5.16
CA ASP A 122 -2.60 -18.06 5.04
C ASP A 122 -2.14 -16.70 5.58
N VAL A 123 -2.88 -15.64 5.25
CA VAL A 123 -2.63 -14.29 5.78
C VAL A 123 -2.70 -14.27 7.30
N VAL A 124 -3.78 -14.82 7.88
CA VAL A 124 -3.95 -14.87 9.35
C VAL A 124 -2.83 -15.69 9.99
N ARG A 125 -2.48 -16.85 9.41
CA ARG A 125 -1.38 -17.69 9.92
C ARG A 125 -0.04 -16.98 9.86
N PHE A 126 0.24 -16.27 8.77
CA PHE A 126 1.43 -15.47 8.59
C PHE A 126 1.51 -14.33 9.63
N LEU A 127 0.46 -13.52 9.76
CA LEU A 127 0.41 -12.42 10.71
C LEU A 127 0.54 -12.90 12.16
N TRP A 128 -0.14 -14.00 12.51
CA TRP A 128 -0.03 -14.61 13.82
C TRP A 128 1.38 -15.13 14.10
N GLY A 129 1.97 -15.87 13.15
CA GLY A 129 3.33 -16.40 13.27
C GLY A 129 4.38 -15.31 13.39
N ALA A 130 4.30 -14.28 12.54
CA ALA A 130 5.19 -13.13 12.58
C ALA A 130 5.03 -12.33 13.89
N GLY A 131 3.80 -12.08 14.33
CA GLY A 131 3.52 -11.33 15.56
C GLY A 131 3.98 -12.08 16.83
N MET A 132 3.60 -13.35 16.96
CA MET A 132 4.04 -14.19 18.10
C MET A 132 5.55 -14.42 18.08
N GLY A 133 6.13 -14.66 16.90
CA GLY A 133 7.58 -14.77 16.72
C GLY A 133 8.30 -13.50 17.16
N GLY A 134 7.80 -12.33 16.76
CA GLY A 134 8.33 -11.03 17.17
C GLY A 134 8.26 -10.80 18.68
N ILE A 135 7.15 -11.16 19.35
CA ILE A 135 7.00 -11.04 20.80
C ILE A 135 7.97 -11.98 21.53
N LEU A 136 8.00 -13.24 21.15
CA LEU A 136 8.85 -14.23 21.81
C LEU A 136 10.35 -13.90 21.62
N ASN A 137 10.74 -13.35 20.47
CA ASN A 137 12.11 -12.90 20.19
C ASN A 137 12.42 -11.49 20.71
N PHE A 138 11.47 -10.81 21.37
CA PHE A 138 11.78 -9.55 22.07
C PHE A 138 12.80 -9.78 23.19
N PHE A 139 12.71 -10.91 23.88
CA PHE A 139 13.62 -11.28 24.97
C PHE A 139 14.96 -11.84 24.47
N HIS A 140 15.01 -12.31 23.22
CA HIS A 140 16.20 -12.82 22.55
C HIS A 140 16.28 -12.25 21.14
N PRO A 141 16.80 -11.02 20.98
CA PRO A 141 16.83 -10.35 19.70
C PRO A 141 17.56 -11.18 18.65
N PRO A 142 17.02 -11.32 17.43
CA PRO A 142 17.74 -11.97 16.36
C PRO A 142 18.98 -11.16 15.97
N THR A 143 20.00 -11.86 15.51
CA THR A 143 21.20 -11.25 14.93
C THR A 143 21.15 -11.27 13.42
N GLN A 144 21.79 -10.29 12.79
CA GLN A 144 22.05 -10.27 11.36
C GLN A 144 23.54 -10.13 11.13
N GLN A 145 24.08 -10.91 10.19
CA GLN A 145 25.46 -10.73 9.76
C GLN A 145 25.53 -9.71 8.63
N ARG A 146 26.26 -8.61 8.86
CA ARG A 146 26.45 -7.51 7.91
C ARG A 146 27.82 -6.89 8.10
N PHE A 147 28.50 -6.53 7.01
CA PHE A 147 29.84 -5.92 7.04
C PHE A 147 30.87 -6.69 7.88
N GLY A 148 30.83 -8.03 7.79
CA GLY A 148 31.71 -8.92 8.56
C GLY A 148 31.42 -9.01 10.06
N GLN A 149 30.38 -8.33 10.55
CA GLN A 149 30.01 -8.29 11.96
C GLN A 149 28.63 -8.91 12.19
N GLN A 150 28.47 -9.59 13.32
CA GLN A 150 27.16 -10.05 13.78
C GLN A 150 26.54 -8.95 14.64
N VAL A 151 25.50 -8.30 14.13
CA VAL A 151 24.86 -7.15 14.77
C VAL A 151 23.48 -7.58 15.32
N PRO A 152 23.16 -7.31 16.60
CA PRO A 152 21.84 -7.58 17.13
C PRO A 152 20.81 -6.62 16.50
N MET A 153 19.59 -7.10 16.27
CA MET A 153 18.45 -6.29 15.85
C MET A 153 17.46 -6.13 17.02
N PRO A 154 17.80 -5.34 18.06
CA PRO A 154 16.95 -5.21 19.24
C PRO A 154 15.63 -4.52 18.86
N PRO A 155 14.48 -5.18 19.04
CA PRO A 155 13.21 -4.50 18.92
C PRO A 155 13.07 -3.44 20.01
N THR A 156 12.60 -2.24 19.65
CA THR A 156 12.33 -1.20 20.66
C THR A 156 11.17 -1.61 21.56
N ARG A 157 11.09 -1.11 22.80
CA ARG A 157 9.91 -1.33 23.68
C ARG A 157 8.60 -0.89 23.01
N LYS A 158 8.65 0.13 22.14
CA LYS A 158 7.51 0.57 21.33
C LYS A 158 7.09 -0.51 20.34
N THR A 159 8.05 -1.20 19.70
CA THR A 159 7.78 -2.32 18.79
C THR A 159 7.00 -3.43 19.48
N LEU A 160 7.35 -3.81 20.71
CA LEU A 160 6.58 -4.81 21.47
C LEU A 160 5.13 -4.39 21.69
N GLY A 161 4.91 -3.14 22.10
CA GLY A 161 3.57 -2.57 22.24
C GLY A 161 2.77 -2.61 20.94
N HIS A 162 3.39 -2.23 19.81
CA HIS A 162 2.75 -2.29 18.50
C HIS A 162 2.43 -3.74 18.06
N LEU A 163 3.31 -4.70 18.31
CA LEU A 163 3.08 -6.11 17.99
C LEU A 163 1.91 -6.70 18.81
N LEU A 164 1.88 -6.43 20.12
CA LEU A 164 0.77 -6.84 20.98
C LEU A 164 -0.55 -6.21 20.52
N LEU A 165 -0.55 -4.90 20.26
CA LEU A 165 -1.73 -4.21 19.76
C LEU A 165 -2.19 -4.79 18.41
N ALA A 166 -1.27 -5.09 17.50
CA ALA A 166 -1.59 -5.67 16.20
C ALA A 166 -2.20 -7.08 16.33
N LEU A 167 -1.69 -7.93 17.22
CA LEU A 167 -2.26 -9.26 17.47
C LEU A 167 -3.64 -9.18 18.13
N ILE A 168 -3.82 -8.28 19.10
CA ILE A 168 -5.11 -8.03 19.76
C ILE A 168 -6.13 -7.53 18.73
N LEU A 169 -5.73 -6.60 17.86
CA LEU A 169 -6.57 -6.10 16.77
C LEU A 169 -6.91 -7.22 15.77
N LEU A 170 -5.95 -8.05 15.40
CA LEU A 170 -6.16 -9.20 14.53
C LEU A 170 -7.17 -10.19 15.13
N LEU A 171 -7.06 -10.52 16.42
CA LEU A 171 -8.02 -11.36 17.13
C LEU A 171 -9.43 -10.75 17.14
N ALA A 172 -9.55 -9.46 17.43
CA ALA A 172 -10.82 -8.76 17.39
C ALA A 172 -11.45 -8.81 15.99
N LEU A 173 -10.66 -8.59 14.93
CA LEU A 173 -11.13 -8.70 13.55
C LEU A 173 -11.55 -10.13 13.19
N ILE A 174 -10.84 -11.16 13.66
CA ILE A 174 -11.21 -12.57 13.44
C ILE A 174 -12.57 -12.86 14.08
N VAL A 175 -12.74 -12.51 15.36
CA VAL A 175 -14.00 -12.70 16.09
C VAL A 175 -15.14 -12.02 15.36
N MET A 176 -15.01 -10.72 15.07
CA MET A 176 -16.07 -9.95 14.43
C MET A 176 -16.47 -10.50 13.06
N ASN A 177 -15.50 -10.85 12.22
CA ASN A 177 -15.81 -11.43 10.90
C ASN A 177 -16.48 -12.80 11.02
N ALA A 178 -16.06 -13.63 11.98
CA ALA A 178 -16.71 -14.91 12.25
C ALA A 178 -18.17 -14.70 12.68
N SER A 179 -18.43 -13.72 13.54
CA SER A 179 -19.77 -13.34 13.97
C SER A 179 -20.63 -12.81 12.83
N ILE A 180 -20.09 -11.96 11.95
CA ILE A 180 -20.79 -11.46 10.74
C ILE A 180 -21.25 -12.61 9.87
N ILE A 181 -20.36 -13.57 9.60
CA ILE A 181 -20.66 -14.73 8.76
C ILE A 181 -21.67 -15.65 9.45
N ALA A 182 -21.47 -15.97 10.73
CA ALA A 182 -22.33 -16.88 11.48
C ALA A 182 -23.76 -16.35 11.61
N VAL A 183 -23.92 -15.09 12.01
CA VAL A 183 -25.24 -14.46 12.14
C VAL A 183 -25.90 -14.25 10.78
N GLY A 184 -25.13 -13.78 9.79
CA GLY A 184 -25.63 -13.60 8.43
C GLY A 184 -26.14 -14.92 7.81
N ALA A 185 -25.46 -16.03 8.07
CA ALA A 185 -25.89 -17.36 7.63
C ALA A 185 -27.14 -17.84 8.39
N ALA A 186 -27.19 -17.64 9.72
CA ALA A 186 -28.31 -18.08 10.55
C ALA A 186 -29.62 -17.32 10.29
N ARG A 187 -29.55 -16.08 9.81
CA ARG A 187 -30.71 -15.26 9.43
C ARG A 187 -30.95 -15.21 7.92
N SER A 188 -30.26 -16.04 7.14
CA SER A 188 -30.47 -16.08 5.70
C SER A 188 -31.90 -16.55 5.38
N VAL A 189 -32.48 -16.04 4.29
CA VAL A 189 -33.85 -16.37 3.84
C VAL A 189 -34.04 -17.89 3.60
N PHE A 190 -32.95 -18.66 3.55
CA PHE A 190 -32.94 -20.08 3.25
C PHE A 190 -32.83 -21.00 4.47
N THR A 191 -32.75 -20.46 5.69
CA THR A 191 -32.60 -21.25 6.93
C THR A 191 -33.82 -21.12 7.83
N ASN A 192 -34.42 -22.26 8.21
CA ASN A 192 -35.41 -22.34 9.29
C ASN A 192 -34.78 -21.88 10.62
N GLU A 193 -35.61 -21.34 11.53
CA GLU A 193 -35.22 -20.72 12.81
C GLU A 193 -34.00 -21.41 13.47
N SER A 194 -32.88 -20.71 13.51
CA SER A 194 -31.64 -21.21 14.11
C SER A 194 -31.77 -21.28 15.63
N THR A 195 -31.54 -22.46 16.20
CA THR A 195 -31.70 -22.72 17.66
C THR A 195 -30.70 -21.99 18.56
N TRP A 196 -29.56 -21.57 18.03
CA TRP A 196 -28.49 -20.92 18.80
C TRP A 196 -28.57 -19.38 18.79
N LEU A 197 -29.27 -18.78 17.82
CA LEU A 197 -29.36 -17.32 17.66
C LEU A 197 -30.72 -16.81 18.11
N SER A 198 -30.83 -16.47 19.40
CA SER A 198 -32.03 -15.83 19.94
C SER A 198 -32.20 -14.40 19.40
N GLU A 199 -33.43 -13.88 19.43
CA GLU A 199 -33.72 -12.47 19.09
C GLU A 199 -32.93 -11.49 19.97
N ALA A 200 -32.76 -11.81 21.25
CA ALA A 200 -31.97 -11.00 22.19
C ALA A 200 -30.49 -10.96 21.79
N LEU A 201 -29.89 -12.12 21.50
CA LEU A 201 -28.49 -12.21 21.05
C LEU A 201 -28.28 -11.46 19.73
N PHE A 202 -29.22 -11.57 18.80
CA PHE A 202 -29.18 -10.84 17.53
C PHE A 202 -29.22 -9.32 17.73
N SER A 203 -30.08 -8.84 18.64
CA SER A 203 -30.17 -7.42 18.99
C SER A 203 -28.86 -6.91 19.59
N ASP A 204 -28.29 -7.62 20.57
CA ASP A 204 -27.03 -7.26 21.21
C ASP A 204 -25.87 -7.20 20.19
N LEU A 205 -25.77 -8.18 19.29
CA LEU A 205 -24.77 -8.20 18.23
C LEU A 205 -24.95 -7.04 17.25
N SER A 206 -26.20 -6.72 16.88
CA SER A 206 -26.51 -5.60 16.00
C SER A 206 -26.10 -4.26 16.62
N VAL A 207 -26.31 -4.06 17.92
CA VAL A 207 -25.85 -2.86 18.64
C VAL A 207 -24.32 -2.74 18.60
N ILE A 208 -23.60 -3.82 18.85
CA ILE A 208 -22.12 -3.83 18.81
C ILE A 208 -21.60 -3.40 17.43
N PHE A 209 -22.15 -3.99 16.37
CA PHE A 209 -21.73 -3.65 15.00
C PHE A 209 -22.16 -2.25 14.58
N ASN A 210 -23.30 -1.76 15.07
CA ASN A 210 -23.69 -0.36 14.90
C ASN A 210 -22.65 0.59 15.50
N ILE A 211 -22.23 0.36 16.74
CA ILE A 211 -21.18 1.19 17.36
C ILE A 211 -19.89 1.14 16.54
N LEU A 212 -19.50 -0.04 16.03
CA LEU A 212 -18.31 -0.17 15.19
C LEU A 212 -18.40 0.70 13.91
N LEU A 213 -19.54 0.69 13.23
CA LEU A 213 -19.74 1.48 12.01
C LEU A 213 -19.64 2.99 12.25
N ILE A 214 -20.02 3.47 13.45
CA ILE A 214 -19.87 4.89 13.84
C ILE A 214 -18.40 5.33 13.82
N PHE A 215 -17.46 4.43 14.08
CA PHE A 215 -16.03 4.74 14.01
C PHE A 215 -15.46 4.49 12.60
N VAL A 216 -15.82 3.37 11.96
CA VAL A 216 -15.20 2.95 10.70
C VAL A 216 -15.65 3.82 9.53
N VAL A 217 -16.94 4.12 9.40
CA VAL A 217 -17.49 4.83 8.22
C VAL A 217 -16.98 6.27 8.13
N PRO A 218 -17.00 7.09 9.19
CA PRO A 218 -16.46 8.44 9.10
C PRO A 218 -14.95 8.43 8.87
N THR A 219 -14.22 7.44 9.41
CA THR A 219 -12.76 7.32 9.20
C THR A 219 -12.49 7.11 7.71
N GLY A 220 -13.14 6.12 7.10
CA GLY A 220 -13.00 5.83 5.69
C GLY A 220 -13.42 7.01 4.81
N THR A 221 -14.49 7.71 5.17
CA THR A 221 -14.98 8.89 4.45
C THR A 221 -13.96 10.04 4.48
N VAL A 222 -13.37 10.33 5.65
CA VAL A 222 -12.33 11.37 5.78
C VAL A 222 -11.11 11.03 4.93
N LEU A 223 -10.64 9.78 4.95
CA LEU A 223 -9.50 9.33 4.15
C LEU A 223 -9.79 9.40 2.64
N MET A 224 -10.98 8.99 2.22
CA MET A 224 -11.42 9.05 0.82
C MET A 224 -11.50 10.50 0.33
N LEU A 225 -12.12 11.39 1.09
CA LEU A 225 -12.21 12.81 0.73
C LEU A 225 -10.82 13.47 0.69
N ALA A 226 -9.93 13.16 1.63
CA ALA A 226 -8.55 13.63 1.60
C ALA A 226 -7.85 13.21 0.30
N SER A 227 -8.03 11.95 -0.10
CA SER A 227 -7.44 11.38 -1.31
C SER A 227 -7.95 12.06 -2.59
N ILE A 228 -9.27 12.28 -2.70
CA ILE A 228 -9.89 12.97 -3.84
C ILE A 228 -9.39 14.42 -3.94
N ARG A 229 -9.27 15.13 -2.82
CA ARG A 229 -8.80 16.53 -2.81
C ARG A 229 -7.36 16.66 -3.26
N LYS A 230 -6.50 15.74 -2.82
CA LYS A 230 -5.11 15.71 -3.25
C LYS A 230 -5.02 15.40 -4.75
N ALA A 231 -5.80 14.44 -5.24
CA ALA A 231 -5.87 14.14 -6.67
C ALA A 231 -6.38 15.33 -7.52
N ALA A 232 -7.29 16.13 -6.98
CA ALA A 232 -7.80 17.34 -7.64
C ALA A 232 -6.84 18.54 -7.59
N GLY A 233 -5.64 18.41 -7.00
CA GLY A 233 -4.67 19.50 -6.85
C GLY A 233 -5.11 20.62 -5.90
N VAL A 234 -6.21 20.43 -5.16
CA VAL A 234 -6.78 21.40 -4.20
C VAL A 234 -5.99 21.41 -2.90
N LEU A 235 -5.33 20.29 -2.57
CA LEU A 235 -4.35 20.21 -1.49
C LEU A 235 -2.98 20.59 -2.07
N HIS A 236 -2.58 21.86 -1.97
CA HIS A 236 -1.25 22.30 -2.39
C HIS A 236 -0.15 21.77 -1.44
N TRP A 237 1.11 21.86 -1.90
CA TRP A 237 2.35 21.42 -1.24
C TRP A 237 2.31 21.53 0.29
N GLY A 238 2.54 20.40 0.99
CA GLY A 238 2.38 20.28 2.45
C GLY A 238 0.98 19.84 2.91
N GLY A 239 0.18 19.32 1.97
CA GLY A 239 -1.22 18.95 2.14
C GLY A 239 -1.52 18.08 3.36
N PHE A 240 -2.64 18.37 4.01
CA PHE A 240 -3.04 17.91 5.34
C PHE A 240 -2.24 18.60 6.46
N SER A 241 -2.85 19.61 7.10
CA SER A 241 -2.21 20.37 8.18
C SER A 241 -1.67 19.41 9.25
N PRO A 242 -0.56 19.73 9.94
CA PRO A 242 -0.07 18.90 11.03
C PRO A 242 -1.15 18.55 12.06
N ALA A 243 -2.08 19.48 12.31
CA ALA A 243 -3.25 19.27 13.16
C ALA A 243 -4.24 18.26 12.55
N GLY A 244 -4.57 18.37 11.26
CA GLY A 244 -5.36 17.39 10.55
C GLY A 244 -4.74 16.00 10.65
N ARG A 245 -3.43 15.86 10.39
CA ARG A 245 -2.75 14.55 10.43
C ARG A 245 -2.85 13.92 11.81
N ARG A 246 -2.60 14.70 12.86
CA ARG A 246 -2.75 14.25 14.24
C ARG A 246 -4.18 13.83 14.53
N LEU A 247 -5.18 14.60 14.08
CA LEU A 247 -6.58 14.27 14.27
C LEU A 247 -6.97 12.96 13.57
N THR A 248 -6.53 12.75 12.33
CA THR A 248 -6.78 11.50 11.59
C THR A 248 -6.10 10.32 12.26
N TRP A 249 -4.84 10.44 12.70
CA TRP A 249 -4.16 9.39 13.47
C TRP A 249 -4.85 9.10 14.80
N THR A 250 -5.36 10.13 15.48
CA THR A 250 -6.11 9.99 16.73
C THR A 250 -7.41 9.25 16.48
N TYR A 251 -8.14 9.62 15.43
CA TYR A 251 -9.40 8.98 15.07
C TYR A 251 -9.19 7.52 14.61
N LEU A 252 -8.13 7.24 13.84
CA LEU A 252 -7.70 5.89 13.51
C LEU A 252 -7.37 5.07 14.77
N GLY A 253 -6.66 5.68 15.74
CA GLY A 253 -6.36 5.05 17.02
C GLY A 253 -7.63 4.74 17.82
N LEU A 254 -8.58 5.68 17.88
CA LEU A 254 -9.88 5.49 18.53
C LEU A 254 -10.70 4.40 17.84
N ALA A 255 -10.75 4.40 16.50
CA ALA A 255 -11.44 3.36 15.73
C ALA A 255 -10.81 1.98 15.95
N GLY A 256 -9.47 1.88 15.99
CA GLY A 256 -8.76 0.65 16.33
C GLY A 256 -9.05 0.18 17.76
N ALA A 257 -9.05 1.09 18.74
CA ALA A 257 -9.40 0.77 20.12
C ALA A 257 -10.85 0.30 20.26
N ALA A 258 -11.80 0.98 19.60
CA ALA A 258 -13.20 0.58 19.55
C ALA A 258 -13.35 -0.81 18.93
N THR A 259 -12.66 -1.08 17.81
CA THR A 259 -12.62 -2.39 17.15
C THR A 259 -12.19 -3.50 18.12
N VAL A 260 -11.14 -3.25 18.90
CA VAL A 260 -10.66 -4.18 19.92
C VAL A 260 -11.72 -4.40 21.01
N LEU A 261 -12.18 -3.34 21.66
CA LEU A 261 -13.13 -3.42 22.77
C LEU A 261 -14.44 -4.12 22.35
N LEU A 262 -14.98 -3.73 21.20
CA LEU A 262 -16.21 -4.30 20.64
C LEU A 262 -16.01 -5.75 20.19
N GLY A 263 -14.85 -6.10 19.65
CA GLY A 263 -14.53 -7.48 19.29
C GLY A 263 -14.48 -8.41 20.51
N PHE A 264 -13.86 -8.00 21.61
CA PHE A 264 -13.87 -8.79 22.86
C PHE A 264 -15.24 -8.83 23.51
N TRP A 265 -16.00 -7.74 23.45
CA TRP A 265 -17.38 -7.73 23.92
C TRP A 265 -18.26 -8.68 23.11
N ASN A 266 -18.10 -8.68 21.78
CA ASN A 266 -18.76 -9.61 20.87
C ASN A 266 -18.46 -11.07 21.26
N LEU A 267 -17.19 -11.39 21.51
CA LEU A 267 -16.79 -12.72 22.00
C LEU A 267 -17.46 -13.05 23.35
N ALA A 268 -17.47 -12.12 24.30
CA ALA A 268 -18.06 -12.34 25.61
C ALA A 268 -19.57 -12.62 25.52
N VAL A 269 -20.29 -11.89 24.65
CA VAL A 269 -21.72 -12.10 24.38
C VAL A 269 -21.97 -13.49 23.76
N LEU A 270 -21.12 -13.92 22.82
CA LEU A 270 -21.24 -15.25 22.20
C LEU A 270 -20.95 -16.41 23.18
N VAL A 271 -19.93 -16.27 24.02
CA VAL A 271 -19.51 -17.32 24.97
C VAL A 271 -20.45 -17.43 26.17
N ALA A 272 -21.07 -16.32 26.57
CA ALA A 272 -21.87 -16.30 27.78
C ALA A 272 -23.12 -17.21 27.70
N ASP A 273 -23.65 -17.54 26.51
CA ASP A 273 -24.81 -18.41 26.24
C ASP A 273 -25.90 -18.38 27.35
N ARG A 274 -26.17 -17.19 27.87
CA ARG A 274 -27.14 -17.00 28.94
C ARG A 274 -28.21 -16.08 28.40
N PRO A 275 -29.45 -16.57 28.23
CA PRO A 275 -30.59 -15.69 28.31
C PRO A 275 -30.64 -15.22 29.77
N ARG A 276 -29.85 -14.20 30.11
CA ARG A 276 -30.14 -13.42 31.32
C ARG A 276 -31.45 -12.73 31.02
N SER A 277 -32.52 -13.35 31.51
CA SER A 277 -33.78 -12.68 31.82
C SER A 277 -33.45 -11.33 32.44
N GLY A 278 -33.66 -10.26 31.66
CA GLY A 278 -33.24 -8.91 32.00
C GLY A 278 -31.90 -8.54 31.38
N GLY A 279 -31.96 -7.62 30.41
CA GLY A 279 -30.79 -6.93 29.89
C GLY A 279 -30.01 -6.27 31.03
N VAL A 280 -28.79 -6.74 31.26
CA VAL A 280 -27.89 -6.15 32.25
C VAL A 280 -26.61 -5.80 31.52
N LEU A 281 -26.66 -4.68 30.79
CA LEU A 281 -25.73 -3.56 30.97
C LEU A 281 -26.10 -2.38 30.05
N PHE A 282 -26.63 -2.61 28.85
CA PHE A 282 -26.92 -1.52 27.90
C PHE A 282 -28.37 -1.04 27.82
N PRO A 283 -29.43 -1.87 27.90
CA PRO A 283 -30.81 -1.34 27.89
C PRO A 283 -31.12 -0.41 29.07
N GLN A 284 -30.36 -0.52 30.17
CA GLN A 284 -30.45 0.38 31.32
C GLN A 284 -29.61 1.66 31.18
N LEU A 285 -28.56 1.66 30.36
CA LEU A 285 -27.71 2.84 30.09
C LEU A 285 -28.16 3.61 28.84
N PHE A 286 -28.71 2.92 27.84
CA PHE A 286 -29.19 3.44 26.56
C PHE A 286 -30.44 2.65 26.11
N PRO A 287 -31.64 3.00 26.59
CA PRO A 287 -32.89 2.26 26.32
C PRO A 287 -33.39 2.32 24.86
N GLU A 288 -32.74 3.11 24.00
CA GLU A 288 -33.28 3.53 22.70
C GLU A 288 -32.27 3.20 21.58
N VAL A 289 -32.24 1.92 21.17
CA VAL A 289 -31.43 1.41 20.05
C VAL A 289 -31.84 2.06 18.71
N ASP A 290 -33.11 2.45 18.58
CA ASP A 290 -33.65 3.12 17.39
C ASP A 290 -33.00 4.49 17.13
N PHE A 291 -32.63 5.23 18.18
CA PHE A 291 -31.98 6.55 18.06
C PHE A 291 -30.57 6.45 17.44
N LEU A 292 -29.81 5.41 17.76
CA LEU A 292 -28.48 5.17 17.18
C LEU A 292 -28.57 4.73 15.71
N ALA A 293 -29.58 3.91 15.36
CA ALA A 293 -29.83 3.50 13.98
C ALA A 293 -30.29 4.67 13.09
N ASP A 294 -31.16 5.54 13.60
CA ASP A 294 -31.64 6.73 12.89
C ASP A 294 -30.53 7.77 12.67
N LEU A 295 -29.65 7.94 13.65
CA LEU A 295 -28.49 8.83 13.56
C LEU A 295 -27.48 8.35 12.51
N GLN A 296 -27.31 7.04 12.37
CA GLN A 296 -26.49 6.42 11.32
C GLN A 296 -27.12 6.57 9.95
N ALA A 297 -28.43 6.37 9.82
CA ALA A 297 -29.15 6.62 8.58
C ALA A 297 -29.00 8.09 8.14
N ALA A 298 -29.12 9.04 9.08
CA ALA A 298 -28.88 10.45 8.81
C ALA A 298 -27.43 10.74 8.40
N ALA A 299 -26.44 10.18 9.09
CA ALA A 299 -25.02 10.35 8.73
C ALA A 299 -24.68 9.73 7.37
N ALA A 300 -25.25 8.56 7.04
CA ALA A 300 -25.08 7.90 5.75
C ALA A 300 -25.75 8.68 4.61
N VAL A 301 -26.97 9.18 4.81
CA VAL A 301 -27.70 10.02 3.83
C VAL A 301 -26.97 11.34 3.61
N LEU A 302 -26.50 12.00 4.68
CA LEU A 302 -25.71 13.23 4.58
C LEU A 302 -24.35 12.98 3.90
N GLY A 303 -23.68 11.87 4.19
CA GLY A 303 -22.45 11.46 3.52
C GLY A 303 -22.65 11.15 2.03
N LEU A 304 -23.76 10.49 1.67
CA LEU A 304 -24.11 10.19 0.28
C LEU A 304 -24.52 11.46 -0.49
N ALA A 305 -25.32 12.34 0.12
CA ALA A 305 -25.67 13.64 -0.45
C ALA A 305 -24.41 14.52 -0.66
N SER A 306 -23.48 14.48 0.30
CA SER A 306 -22.17 15.12 0.21
C SER A 306 -21.36 14.64 -0.99
N LEU A 307 -21.34 13.32 -1.21
CA LEU A 307 -20.66 12.67 -2.31
C LEU A 307 -21.30 13.05 -3.66
N ILE A 308 -22.63 13.00 -3.76
CA ILE A 308 -23.38 13.35 -4.98
C ILE A 308 -23.19 14.82 -5.35
N LEU A 309 -23.28 15.73 -4.38
CA LEU A 309 -23.02 17.17 -4.60
C LEU A 309 -21.57 17.44 -5.01
N GLY A 310 -20.61 16.68 -4.46
CA GLY A 310 -19.20 16.74 -4.88
C GLY A 310 -19.00 16.30 -6.34
N ILE A 311 -19.63 15.20 -6.75
CA ILE A 311 -19.57 14.65 -8.12
C ILE A 311 -20.26 15.60 -9.12
N LEU A 312 -21.46 16.08 -8.80
CA LEU A 312 -22.21 17.02 -9.65
C LEU A 312 -21.51 18.38 -9.76
N GLY A 313 -20.94 18.88 -8.66
CA GLY A 313 -20.16 20.12 -8.65
C GLY A 313 -18.89 20.04 -9.50
N TYR A 314 -18.26 18.86 -9.56
CA TYR A 314 -17.10 18.60 -10.42
C TYR A 314 -17.48 18.58 -11.92
N HIS A 315 -18.60 17.93 -12.28
CA HIS A 315 -19.06 17.84 -13.67
C HIS A 315 -19.60 19.16 -14.24
N TRP A 316 -20.17 20.04 -13.42
CA TRP A 316 -20.96 21.17 -13.94
C TRP A 316 -20.18 22.49 -14.14
N ARG A 317 -18.99 22.69 -13.56
CA ARG A 317 -18.32 24.01 -13.56
C ARG A 317 -16.90 24.11 -14.11
N GLY A 318 -16.17 23.02 -14.34
CA GLY A 318 -14.85 23.07 -15.01
C GLY A 318 -13.79 24.01 -14.40
N GLN A 319 -13.97 24.50 -13.16
CA GLN A 319 -13.11 25.45 -12.45
C GLN A 319 -13.08 25.08 -10.94
N PRO A 320 -11.99 25.33 -10.19
CA PRO A 320 -11.84 24.87 -8.81
C PRO A 320 -12.75 25.64 -7.85
N VAL A 321 -13.77 24.93 -7.34
CA VAL A 321 -14.82 25.32 -6.39
C VAL A 321 -14.26 25.50 -4.95
N SER A 322 -13.10 26.15 -4.83
CA SER A 322 -12.25 26.09 -3.63
C SER A 322 -12.87 26.70 -2.37
N HIS A 323 -13.95 27.48 -2.43
CA HIS A 323 -14.50 28.15 -1.23
C HIS A 323 -15.82 27.53 -0.69
N GLY A 324 -16.72 27.01 -1.54
CA GLY A 324 -17.98 26.39 -1.09
C GLY A 324 -17.81 24.98 -0.51
N LEU A 325 -16.82 24.23 -0.99
CA LEU A 325 -16.52 22.88 -0.53
C LEU A 325 -15.75 22.87 0.81
N ILE A 326 -15.07 23.97 1.14
CA ILE A 326 -14.45 24.20 2.46
C ILE A 326 -15.54 24.41 3.51
N LEU A 327 -16.54 25.25 3.22
CA LEU A 327 -17.68 25.48 4.11
C LEU A 327 -18.48 24.19 4.36
N PHE A 328 -18.61 23.30 3.37
CA PHE A 328 -19.34 22.04 3.51
C PHE A 328 -18.55 20.96 4.27
N VAL A 329 -17.26 20.76 3.97
CA VAL A 329 -16.42 19.77 4.68
C VAL A 329 -16.14 20.16 6.14
N CYS A 330 -16.01 21.47 6.43
CA CYS A 330 -15.96 21.96 7.82
C CYS A 330 -17.32 21.82 8.53
N PHE A 331 -18.44 21.95 7.80
CA PHE A 331 -19.80 21.77 8.33
C PHE A 331 -20.12 20.28 8.60
N THR A 332 -19.77 19.34 7.73
CA THR A 332 -20.03 17.90 7.97
C THR A 332 -19.13 17.33 9.07
N ALA A 333 -17.88 17.81 9.17
CA ALA A 333 -17.00 17.48 10.30
C ALA A 333 -17.49 18.10 11.63
N GLN A 334 -18.03 19.34 11.62
CA GLN A 334 -18.69 19.96 12.77
C GLN A 334 -19.98 19.25 13.17
N VAL A 335 -20.78 18.75 12.21
CA VAL A 335 -22.04 18.04 12.50
C VAL A 335 -21.78 16.64 13.05
N ILE A 336 -20.80 15.91 12.52
CA ILE A 336 -20.44 14.58 13.05
C ILE A 336 -19.76 14.71 14.42
N GLY A 337 -18.97 15.77 14.66
CA GLY A 337 -18.42 16.10 15.98
C GLY A 337 -19.47 16.55 17.00
N VAL A 338 -20.44 17.39 16.61
CA VAL A 338 -21.56 17.83 17.46
C VAL A 338 -22.50 16.67 17.77
N ILE A 339 -22.79 15.79 16.81
CA ILE A 339 -23.51 14.54 17.03
C ILE A 339 -22.76 13.65 18.03
N SER A 340 -21.44 13.52 17.88
CA SER A 340 -20.60 12.74 18.80
C SER A 340 -20.60 13.31 20.24
N ILE A 341 -20.74 14.64 20.42
CA ILE A 341 -20.77 15.33 21.72
C ILE A 341 -22.20 15.40 22.32
N VAL A 342 -23.24 15.48 21.50
CA VAL A 342 -24.64 15.51 21.93
C VAL A 342 -25.13 14.11 22.33
N CYS A 343 -24.68 13.06 21.62
CA CYS A 343 -24.83 11.67 22.04
C CYS A 343 -24.06 11.33 23.32
N LEU A 344 -23.11 12.18 23.71
CA LEU A 344 -22.43 12.06 25.00
C LEU A 344 -23.27 12.65 26.16
N PHE A 345 -24.27 13.55 25.96
CA PHE A 345 -24.90 14.23 27.12
C PHE A 345 -26.36 14.78 27.07
N ALA A 346 -27.19 14.72 26.03
CA ALA A 346 -28.46 15.49 26.07
C ALA A 346 -29.76 14.72 25.71
N PRO A 347 -30.56 14.30 26.71
CA PRO A 347 -31.95 13.86 26.51
C PRO A 347 -32.86 14.87 25.76
N GLY A 348 -32.46 16.14 25.63
CA GLY A 348 -33.21 17.17 24.90
C GLY A 348 -33.25 17.03 23.37
N LEU A 349 -32.35 16.27 22.74
CA LEU A 349 -32.39 16.07 21.27
C LEU A 349 -33.47 15.06 20.82
N ARG A 350 -33.98 14.25 21.75
CA ARG A 350 -34.97 13.20 21.48
C ARG A 350 -36.31 13.75 20.99
N PHE A 351 -36.74 14.90 21.53
CA PHE A 351 -38.01 15.53 21.18
C PHE A 351 -37.98 16.21 19.80
N ALA A 352 -36.86 16.84 19.44
CA ALA A 352 -36.69 17.48 18.13
C ALA A 352 -36.51 16.46 16.99
N HIS A 353 -35.88 15.32 17.28
CA HIS A 353 -35.62 14.23 16.33
C HIS A 353 -36.89 13.50 15.89
N HIS A 354 -37.77 13.14 16.84
CA HIS A 354 -39.01 12.43 16.54
C HIS A 354 -39.96 13.25 15.65
N GLN A 355 -39.94 14.59 15.79
CA GLN A 355 -40.72 15.52 14.96
C GLN A 355 -40.12 15.76 13.58
N LEU A 356 -38.79 15.65 13.42
CA LEU A 356 -38.12 15.91 12.13
C LEU A 356 -38.15 14.69 11.20
N LEU A 357 -37.97 13.47 11.75
CA LEU A 357 -37.97 12.23 10.96
C LEU A 357 -39.37 11.77 10.53
N SER A 358 -40.40 12.07 11.32
CA SER A 358 -41.81 11.86 10.91
C SER A 358 -42.21 12.76 9.72
N LEU A 359 -41.49 13.86 9.52
CA LEU A 359 -41.68 14.81 8.43
C LEU A 359 -40.91 14.44 7.15
N LEU A 360 -39.79 13.73 7.26
CA LEU A 360 -38.87 13.48 6.13
C LEU A 360 -38.96 12.06 5.52
N LEU A 361 -39.35 11.03 6.29
CA LEU A 361 -39.42 9.65 5.81
C LEU A 361 -40.83 9.07 6.01
N PRO A 362 -41.63 8.87 4.94
CA PRO A 362 -42.96 8.27 5.06
C PRO A 362 -42.89 6.82 5.58
N GLU A 363 -43.95 6.37 6.26
CA GLU A 363 -44.09 5.08 6.97
C GLU A 363 -43.63 3.83 6.19
N GLN A 364 -43.70 3.91 4.86
CA GLN A 364 -43.29 2.88 3.90
C GLN A 364 -41.77 2.59 3.85
N TRP A 365 -40.91 3.40 4.49
CA TRP A 365 -39.47 3.16 4.60
C TRP A 365 -39.06 2.44 5.90
N THR A 366 -39.96 1.65 6.48
CA THR A 366 -39.76 0.86 7.70
C THR A 366 -38.54 -0.08 7.63
N ILE A 367 -38.15 -0.51 6.42
CA ILE A 367 -36.94 -1.32 6.16
C ILE A 367 -35.64 -0.58 6.56
N LEU A 368 -35.59 0.75 6.41
CA LEU A 368 -34.44 1.56 6.83
C LEU A 368 -34.41 1.75 8.35
N ARG A 369 -35.57 1.80 9.01
CA ARG A 369 -35.71 1.93 10.48
C ARG A 369 -35.35 0.64 11.24
N LEU A 370 -35.63 -0.52 10.66
CA LEU A 370 -35.48 -1.82 11.35
C LEU A 370 -34.05 -2.42 11.30
N GLY A 371 -33.04 -1.68 10.82
CA GLY A 371 -31.65 -2.16 10.82
C GLY A 371 -31.35 -3.36 9.91
N TYR A 372 -32.30 -3.82 9.08
CA TYR A 372 -32.08 -4.98 8.19
C TYR A 372 -31.01 -4.74 7.12
N TRP A 373 -30.71 -3.49 6.78
CA TRP A 373 -29.63 -3.12 5.86
C TRP A 373 -28.22 -3.25 6.48
N LEU A 374 -28.14 -3.28 7.82
CA LEU A 374 -26.89 -3.36 8.57
C LEU A 374 -26.10 -4.61 8.19
N TRP A 375 -26.75 -5.77 8.25
CA TRP A 375 -26.08 -7.06 8.03
C TRP A 375 -25.59 -7.25 6.59
N PRO A 376 -26.36 -6.93 5.53
CA PRO A 376 -25.85 -6.87 4.16
C PRO A 376 -24.67 -5.91 4.01
N LEU A 377 -24.72 -4.71 4.62
CA LEU A 377 -23.61 -3.76 4.58
C LEU A 377 -22.37 -4.32 5.28
N LEU A 378 -22.52 -4.92 6.46
CA LEU A 378 -21.42 -5.55 7.21
C LEU A 378 -20.80 -6.70 6.42
N VAL A 379 -21.61 -7.53 5.75
CA VAL A 379 -21.12 -8.59 4.87
C VAL A 379 -20.33 -8.01 3.70
N LEU A 380 -20.81 -6.93 3.07
CA LEU A 380 -20.10 -6.25 1.98
C LEU A 380 -18.78 -5.64 2.45
N VAL A 381 -18.77 -4.93 3.59
CA VAL A 381 -17.57 -4.34 4.18
C VAL A 381 -16.57 -5.43 4.58
N ALA A 382 -17.03 -6.50 5.23
CA ALA A 382 -16.20 -7.64 5.60
C ALA A 382 -15.59 -8.33 4.36
N ALA A 383 -16.38 -8.50 3.30
CA ALA A 383 -15.90 -9.04 2.02
C ALA A 383 -14.82 -8.13 1.40
N GLN A 384 -15.02 -6.81 1.40
CA GLN A 384 -14.03 -5.85 0.89
C GLN A 384 -12.73 -5.88 1.71
N VAL A 385 -12.81 -5.88 3.04
CA VAL A 385 -11.64 -5.98 3.94
C VAL A 385 -10.90 -7.29 3.70
N ARG A 386 -11.63 -8.41 3.56
CA ARG A 386 -11.04 -9.71 3.23
C ARG A 386 -10.26 -9.68 1.91
N THR A 387 -10.85 -9.10 0.87
CA THR A 387 -10.21 -8.96 -0.44
C THR A 387 -8.92 -8.15 -0.34
N LEU A 388 -8.95 -7.01 0.37
CA LEU A 388 -7.77 -6.19 0.60
C LEU A 388 -6.68 -6.93 1.40
N LEU A 389 -7.05 -7.65 2.47
CA LEU A 389 -6.08 -8.44 3.24
C LEU A 389 -5.41 -9.52 2.40
N VAL A 390 -6.18 -10.26 1.59
CA VAL A 390 -5.65 -11.32 0.73
C VAL A 390 -4.77 -10.75 -0.37
N GLN A 391 -5.17 -9.65 -1.00
CA GLN A 391 -4.40 -9.06 -2.10
C GLN A 391 -3.10 -8.42 -1.60
N TYR A 392 -3.15 -7.58 -0.57
CA TYR A 392 -1.98 -6.82 -0.15
C TYR A 392 -1.09 -7.61 0.82
N VAL A 393 -1.67 -8.12 1.91
CA VAL A 393 -0.90 -8.85 2.93
C VAL A 393 -0.57 -10.25 2.44
N GLY A 394 -1.42 -10.84 1.59
CA GLY A 394 -1.16 -12.16 1.01
C GLY A 394 0.04 -12.19 0.07
N ASP A 395 0.22 -11.18 -0.79
CA ASP A 395 1.42 -11.07 -1.64
C ASP A 395 2.70 -11.02 -0.79
N VAL A 396 2.69 -10.23 0.29
CA VAL A 396 3.80 -10.16 1.26
C VAL A 396 4.01 -11.51 1.94
N ALA A 397 2.95 -12.18 2.38
CA ALA A 397 3.05 -13.50 3.00
C ALA A 397 3.66 -14.54 2.05
N ALA A 398 3.23 -14.55 0.79
CA ALA A 398 3.76 -15.46 -0.23
C ALA A 398 5.26 -15.22 -0.48
N TYR A 399 5.69 -13.97 -0.54
CA TYR A 399 7.09 -13.64 -0.81
C TYR A 399 8.01 -13.69 0.41
N VAL A 400 7.50 -13.49 1.63
CA VAL A 400 8.35 -13.43 2.84
C VAL A 400 8.37 -14.76 3.61
N SER A 401 7.33 -15.59 3.55
CA SER A 401 7.25 -16.86 4.31
C SER A 401 8.44 -17.82 4.07
N PRO A 402 9.33 -18.08 5.03
CA PRO A 402 10.62 -18.75 4.78
C PRO A 402 10.54 -20.26 4.52
N SER A 403 9.36 -20.87 4.57
CA SER A 403 9.20 -22.32 4.46
C SER A 403 9.45 -22.84 3.03
N LYS A 404 10.54 -23.61 2.85
CA LYS A 404 10.91 -24.26 1.59
C LYS A 404 9.95 -25.37 1.12
N LEU A 405 9.10 -25.89 2.02
CA LEU A 405 8.18 -27.00 1.76
C LEU A 405 6.75 -26.54 1.41
N ASP A 406 6.52 -25.23 1.29
CA ASP A 406 5.20 -24.67 1.03
C ASP A 406 5.11 -24.17 -0.42
N ARG A 407 3.90 -24.11 -0.97
CA ARG A 407 3.59 -23.57 -2.31
C ARG A 407 4.15 -22.17 -2.54
N PHE A 408 4.34 -21.41 -1.46
CA PHE A 408 4.93 -20.06 -1.48
C PHE A 408 6.41 -20.05 -1.89
N SER A 409 7.15 -21.15 -1.71
CA SER A 409 8.52 -21.26 -2.22
C SER A 409 8.54 -21.23 -3.76
N GLU A 410 7.65 -21.99 -4.40
CA GLU A 410 7.57 -22.02 -5.88
C GLU A 410 7.16 -20.66 -6.44
N ILE A 411 6.15 -20.02 -5.84
CA ILE A 411 5.69 -18.69 -6.24
C ILE A 411 6.81 -17.65 -6.11
N ARG A 412 7.55 -17.67 -4.99
CA ARG A 412 8.68 -16.76 -4.77
C ARG A 412 9.79 -16.97 -5.78
N GLU A 413 10.15 -18.21 -6.09
CA GLU A 413 11.16 -18.49 -7.12
C GLU A 413 10.69 -18.05 -8.51
N LYS A 414 9.39 -18.18 -8.83
CA LYS A 414 8.82 -17.61 -10.07
C LYS A 414 8.92 -16.09 -10.11
N ILE A 415 8.57 -15.40 -9.02
CA ILE A 415 8.68 -13.94 -8.90
C ILE A 415 10.15 -13.48 -9.07
N LYS A 416 11.06 -14.12 -8.32
CA LYS A 416 12.51 -13.86 -8.42
C LYS A 416 13.03 -14.14 -9.83
N GLY A 417 12.61 -15.25 -10.43
CA GLY A 417 12.96 -15.64 -11.79
C GLY A 417 12.51 -14.62 -12.82
N ARG A 418 11.28 -14.10 -12.72
CA ARG A 418 10.74 -13.09 -13.63
C ARG A 418 11.54 -11.79 -13.58
N ALA A 419 11.77 -11.24 -12.39
CA ALA A 419 12.55 -10.01 -12.23
C ALA A 419 14.00 -10.21 -12.68
N ASN A 420 14.60 -11.36 -12.35
CA ASN A 420 15.97 -11.70 -12.74
C ASN A 420 16.14 -11.90 -14.25
N GLY A 421 15.20 -12.58 -14.93
CA GLY A 421 15.26 -12.77 -16.39
C GLY A 421 15.27 -11.44 -17.14
N ILE A 422 14.41 -10.51 -16.74
CA ILE A 422 14.37 -9.15 -17.29
C ILE A 422 15.67 -8.40 -17.00
N ALA A 423 16.19 -8.48 -15.78
CA ALA A 423 17.45 -7.84 -15.43
C ALA A 423 18.63 -8.38 -16.27
N VAL A 424 18.76 -9.71 -16.41
CA VAL A 424 19.79 -10.33 -17.26
C VAL A 424 19.67 -9.84 -18.70
N ALA A 425 18.45 -9.80 -19.24
CA ALA A 425 18.19 -9.34 -20.59
C ALA A 425 18.63 -7.88 -20.79
N ILE A 426 18.25 -6.98 -19.88
CA ILE A 426 18.64 -5.56 -19.95
C ILE A 426 20.17 -5.39 -19.83
N PHE A 427 20.79 -6.03 -18.83
CA PHE A 427 22.24 -5.90 -18.64
C PHE A 427 23.06 -6.54 -19.76
N SER A 428 22.51 -7.50 -20.49
CA SER A 428 23.23 -8.25 -21.53
C SER A 428 22.80 -7.90 -22.95
N ALA A 429 21.88 -6.95 -23.13
CA ALA A 429 21.38 -6.55 -24.45
C ALA A 429 22.52 -6.01 -25.33
N GLU A 430 22.67 -6.56 -26.53
CA GLU A 430 23.61 -6.11 -27.56
C GLU A 430 23.04 -4.90 -28.32
N ALA A 431 23.84 -3.86 -28.51
CA ALA A 431 23.42 -2.68 -29.27
C ALA A 431 23.12 -3.01 -30.74
N ILE A 432 22.07 -2.38 -31.29
CA ILE A 432 21.73 -2.55 -32.71
C ILE A 432 22.82 -1.91 -33.56
N GLY A 433 23.61 -2.74 -34.26
CA GLY A 433 24.69 -2.28 -35.14
C GLY A 433 26.10 -2.64 -34.69
N GLY A 434 26.29 -3.33 -33.54
CA GLY A 434 27.57 -3.96 -33.21
C GLY A 434 27.78 -4.24 -31.71
N GLY A 435 28.70 -5.19 -31.42
CA GLY A 435 28.93 -5.94 -30.18
C GLY A 435 29.30 -5.19 -28.90
N GLY A 436 28.62 -4.09 -28.62
CA GLY A 436 28.64 -3.38 -27.35
C GLY A 436 27.33 -3.52 -26.58
N PHE A 437 27.30 -3.05 -25.34
CA PHE A 437 26.06 -2.98 -24.56
C PHE A 437 25.10 -1.94 -25.16
N GLU A 438 23.82 -2.30 -25.28
CA GLU A 438 22.74 -1.36 -25.61
C GLU A 438 22.65 -0.25 -24.56
N TYR A 439 22.78 -0.61 -23.28
CA TYR A 439 22.66 0.32 -22.15
C TYR A 439 23.99 0.54 -21.45
N GLY A 440 24.42 1.80 -21.33
CA GLY A 440 25.60 2.14 -20.56
C GLY A 440 25.38 2.17 -19.05
N GLN A 441 24.16 2.52 -18.62
CA GLN A 441 23.76 2.59 -17.22
C GLN A 441 22.34 2.04 -17.04
N VAL A 442 22.09 1.41 -15.90
CA VAL A 442 20.81 0.78 -15.54
C VAL A 442 20.42 1.21 -14.13
N ALA A 443 19.24 1.79 -13.98
CA ALA A 443 18.65 2.10 -12.68
C ALA A 443 17.64 1.00 -12.29
N LEU A 444 17.67 0.57 -11.03
CA LEU A 444 16.67 -0.33 -10.46
C LEU A 444 15.76 0.45 -9.51
N VAL A 445 14.46 0.34 -9.73
CA VAL A 445 13.45 1.08 -8.98
C VAL A 445 12.45 0.09 -8.40
N GLY A 446 12.22 0.13 -7.10
CA GLY A 446 11.31 -0.79 -6.43
C GLY A 446 10.36 -0.07 -5.47
N HIS A 447 9.07 -0.35 -5.61
CA HIS A 447 8.02 0.14 -4.72
C HIS A 447 7.48 -0.97 -3.83
N SER A 448 7.28 -0.71 -2.54
CA SER A 448 6.68 -1.68 -1.61
C SER A 448 7.39 -3.04 -1.66
N LEU A 449 6.69 -4.16 -1.80
CA LEU A 449 7.32 -5.48 -1.97
C LEU A 449 8.29 -5.55 -3.17
N GLY A 450 8.04 -4.75 -4.21
CA GLY A 450 8.94 -4.57 -5.35
C GLY A 450 10.33 -4.08 -4.95
N SER A 451 10.47 -3.28 -3.90
CA SER A 451 11.79 -2.88 -3.36
C SER A 451 12.61 -4.06 -2.84
N VAL A 452 11.94 -5.03 -2.20
CA VAL A 452 12.58 -6.27 -1.74
C VAL A 452 13.01 -7.11 -2.93
N ILE A 453 12.16 -7.20 -3.95
CA ILE A 453 12.45 -7.97 -5.17
C ILE A 453 13.58 -7.30 -5.97
N SER A 454 13.61 -5.98 -6.11
CA SER A 454 14.72 -5.26 -6.75
C SER A 454 16.04 -5.45 -6.01
N TYR A 455 16.02 -5.39 -4.68
CA TYR A 455 17.19 -5.66 -3.84
C TYR A 455 17.69 -7.10 -4.03
N ASP A 456 16.82 -8.10 -3.96
CA ASP A 456 17.16 -9.51 -4.19
C ASP A 456 17.69 -9.75 -5.62
N THR A 457 17.07 -9.09 -6.61
CA THR A 457 17.49 -9.17 -8.02
C THR A 457 18.88 -8.59 -8.22
N LEU A 458 19.17 -7.43 -7.63
CA LEU A 458 20.49 -6.81 -7.75
C LEU A 458 21.59 -7.65 -7.07
N ASN A 459 21.34 -8.15 -5.85
CA ASN A 459 22.29 -9.04 -5.17
C ASN A 459 22.58 -10.29 -6.01
N ARG A 460 21.55 -10.87 -6.63
CA ARG A 460 21.72 -12.01 -7.54
C ARG A 460 22.52 -11.65 -8.78
N GLN A 461 22.23 -10.53 -9.44
CA GLN A 461 22.97 -10.07 -10.62
C GLN A 461 24.45 -9.86 -10.30
N VAL A 462 24.76 -9.17 -9.19
CA VAL A 462 26.14 -8.93 -8.75
C VAL A 462 26.87 -10.25 -8.51
N LYS A 463 26.22 -11.21 -7.82
CA LYS A 463 26.82 -12.50 -7.54
C LYS A 463 27.04 -13.35 -8.79
N ASP A 464 26.04 -13.43 -9.66
CA ASP A 464 26.12 -14.21 -10.91
C ASP A 464 27.18 -13.61 -11.85
N ASP A 465 27.35 -12.28 -11.86
CA ASP A 465 28.41 -11.59 -12.62
C ASP A 465 29.79 -11.85 -12.03
N GLU A 466 29.95 -11.72 -10.71
CA GLU A 466 31.22 -11.99 -10.01
C GLU A 466 31.71 -13.43 -10.23
N LEU A 467 30.80 -14.41 -10.15
CA LEU A 467 31.10 -15.81 -10.44
C LEU A 467 31.52 -16.05 -11.89
N ALA A 468 31.02 -15.24 -12.83
CA ALA A 468 31.38 -15.30 -14.23
C ALA A 468 32.64 -14.47 -14.58
N GLY A 469 33.27 -13.81 -13.60
CA GLY A 469 34.45 -12.96 -13.81
C GLY A 469 34.13 -11.49 -14.14
N ASN A 470 32.98 -10.99 -13.69
CA ASN A 470 32.41 -9.65 -13.94
C ASN A 470 32.25 -9.25 -15.42
N PRO A 471 31.79 -10.13 -16.31
CA PRO A 471 31.69 -9.81 -17.73
C PRO A 471 30.67 -8.70 -18.02
N ARG A 472 29.55 -8.63 -17.30
CA ARG A 472 28.50 -7.62 -17.54
C ARG A 472 28.80 -6.28 -16.88
N ASN A 473 29.79 -6.23 -15.97
CA ASN A 473 30.12 -5.08 -15.14
C ASN A 473 28.88 -4.52 -14.43
N ILE A 474 28.13 -5.38 -13.73
CA ILE A 474 26.86 -5.00 -13.09
C ILE A 474 27.03 -3.82 -12.14
N LEU A 475 28.06 -3.84 -11.30
CA LEU A 475 28.33 -2.78 -10.33
C LEU A 475 28.65 -1.43 -10.99
N GLY A 476 29.50 -1.42 -12.03
CA GLY A 476 29.88 -0.19 -12.73
C GLY A 476 28.80 0.37 -13.66
N ARG A 477 27.83 -0.48 -14.05
CA ARG A 477 26.69 -0.10 -14.91
C ARG A 477 25.40 0.13 -14.14
N THR A 478 25.36 -0.12 -12.83
CA THR A 478 24.20 0.24 -12.02
C THR A 478 24.34 1.72 -11.63
N SER A 479 23.38 2.55 -12.02
CA SER A 479 23.43 3.99 -11.73
C SER A 479 22.69 4.37 -10.45
N LEU A 480 21.67 3.60 -10.05
CA LEU A 480 20.81 3.89 -8.91
C LEU A 480 20.06 2.64 -8.45
N LEU A 481 19.99 2.44 -7.14
CA LEU A 481 18.96 1.63 -6.49
C LEU A 481 17.99 2.57 -5.76
N LEU A 482 16.81 2.77 -6.33
CA LEU A 482 15.76 3.60 -5.75
C LEU A 482 14.68 2.72 -5.12
N THR A 483 14.55 2.79 -3.81
CA THR A 483 13.48 2.11 -3.08
C THR A 483 12.51 3.14 -2.52
N PHE A 484 11.21 2.90 -2.65
CA PHE A 484 10.23 3.77 -2.00
C PHE A 484 9.02 2.98 -1.50
N GLY A 485 8.38 3.45 -0.43
CA GLY A 485 7.38 2.64 0.26
C GLY A 485 7.97 1.32 0.82
N SER A 486 9.28 1.26 1.06
CA SER A 486 10.03 0.00 1.24
C SER A 486 9.81 -0.68 2.61
N PRO A 487 9.39 -1.96 2.66
CA PRO A 487 9.32 -2.75 3.89
C PRO A 487 10.62 -3.53 4.19
N LEU A 488 11.74 -3.24 3.51
CA LEU A 488 12.98 -4.02 3.58
C LEU A 488 13.47 -4.34 5.01
N ASP A 489 13.49 -3.35 5.91
CA ASP A 489 13.90 -3.56 7.32
C ASP A 489 12.96 -4.52 8.05
N LYS A 490 11.64 -4.40 7.83
CA LYS A 490 10.64 -5.28 8.44
C LYS A 490 10.75 -6.70 7.91
N THR A 491 11.00 -6.84 6.61
CA THR A 491 11.21 -8.13 5.96
C THR A 491 12.50 -8.79 6.46
N ALA A 492 13.61 -8.04 6.57
CA ALA A 492 14.87 -8.52 7.13
C ALA A 492 14.69 -9.01 8.57
N PHE A 493 13.96 -8.24 9.40
CA PHE A 493 13.62 -8.66 10.76
C PHE A 493 12.82 -9.96 10.77
N ILE A 494 11.75 -10.08 9.96
CA ILE A 494 10.93 -11.30 9.88
C ILE A 494 11.76 -12.51 9.46
N PHE A 495 12.65 -12.38 8.48
CA PHE A 495 13.54 -13.48 8.07
C PHE A 495 14.46 -13.92 9.20
N ALA A 496 14.98 -12.97 9.98
CA ALA A 496 15.86 -13.28 11.10
C ALA A 496 15.11 -13.93 12.29
N LEU A 497 13.83 -13.60 12.52
CA LEU A 497 13.02 -14.24 13.56
C LEU A 497 12.89 -15.76 13.39
N HIS A 498 12.91 -16.24 12.15
CA HIS A 498 12.77 -17.66 11.81
C HIS A 498 14.11 -18.44 11.86
N GLY A 499 15.20 -17.76 12.23
CA GLY A 499 16.54 -18.32 12.41
C GLY A 499 16.84 -18.78 13.83
N ARG A 500 15.85 -19.17 14.66
CA ARG A 500 16.04 -19.52 16.08
C ARG A 500 17.08 -20.58 16.40
N GLU A 501 17.49 -21.37 15.41
CA GLU A 501 18.57 -22.35 15.49
C GLU A 501 19.60 -22.12 14.36
N SER A 502 19.81 -20.87 13.93
CA SER A 502 20.84 -20.58 12.94
C SER A 502 22.20 -20.77 13.60
N THR A 503 22.89 -21.82 13.17
CA THR A 503 24.33 -21.91 13.36
C THR A 503 24.97 -20.68 12.71
N GLN A 504 26.12 -20.22 13.23
CA GLN A 504 26.91 -19.15 12.60
C GLN A 504 27.09 -19.38 11.09
N THR A 505 27.16 -20.65 10.67
CA THR A 505 27.20 -21.07 9.27
C THR A 505 25.97 -20.65 8.46
N ARG A 506 24.75 -20.78 8.99
CA ARG A 506 23.53 -20.36 8.27
C ARG A 506 23.51 -18.85 8.08
N ASP A 507 23.86 -18.08 9.10
CA ASP A 507 23.92 -16.62 9.01
C ASP A 507 24.98 -16.19 7.98
N ALA A 508 26.13 -16.86 7.96
CA ALA A 508 27.19 -16.63 6.97
C ALA A 508 26.76 -16.97 5.56
N LEU A 509 26.02 -18.07 5.36
CA LEU A 509 25.47 -18.43 4.05
C LEU A 509 24.39 -17.45 3.58
N VAL A 510 23.57 -16.92 4.49
CA VAL A 510 22.58 -15.87 4.18
C VAL A 510 23.29 -14.57 3.78
N ALA A 511 24.33 -14.16 4.51
CA ALA A 511 25.13 -13.01 4.13
C ALA A 511 25.86 -13.24 2.78
N ALA A 512 26.31 -14.46 2.48
CA ALA A 512 26.95 -14.85 1.23
C ALA A 512 26.04 -14.84 -0.01
N VAL A 513 24.73 -14.71 0.16
CA VAL A 513 23.80 -14.46 -0.96
C VAL A 513 23.41 -12.99 -1.10
N GLN A 514 23.93 -12.11 -0.23
CA GLN A 514 23.61 -10.68 -0.20
C GLN A 514 24.88 -9.81 -0.25
N PRO A 515 25.60 -9.75 -1.40
CA PRO A 515 26.84 -8.96 -1.53
C PRO A 515 26.72 -7.51 -1.06
N LEU A 516 25.55 -6.87 -1.27
CA LEU A 516 25.32 -5.47 -0.87
C LEU A 516 25.41 -5.24 0.65
N LEU A 517 25.23 -6.30 1.47
CA LEU A 517 25.37 -6.28 2.93
C LEU A 517 26.76 -6.73 3.42
N GLN A 518 27.63 -7.19 2.53
CA GLN A 518 28.95 -7.70 2.90
C GLN A 518 30.00 -6.59 2.94
N ASP A 519 30.01 -5.72 1.93
CA ASP A 519 31.03 -4.69 1.76
C ASP A 519 30.49 -3.53 0.92
N TYR A 520 30.90 -2.30 1.25
CA TYR A 520 30.54 -1.10 0.50
C TYR A 520 31.14 -1.08 -0.92
N ARG A 521 32.16 -1.90 -1.20
CA ARG A 521 32.66 -2.12 -2.57
C ARG A 521 31.59 -2.65 -3.53
N TYR A 522 30.58 -3.35 -3.02
CA TYR A 522 29.42 -3.80 -3.81
C TYR A 522 28.34 -2.71 -3.96
N ARG A 523 28.57 -1.51 -3.41
CA ARG A 523 27.66 -0.35 -3.50
C ARG A 523 28.36 0.91 -4.02
N PRO A 524 28.98 0.89 -5.22
CA PRO A 524 29.61 2.08 -5.81
C PRO A 524 28.58 3.11 -6.33
N PHE A 525 27.29 2.76 -6.33
CA PHE A 525 26.18 3.57 -6.80
C PHE A 525 25.32 4.08 -5.64
N PRO A 526 24.57 5.18 -5.83
CA PRO A 526 23.64 5.66 -4.82
C PRO A 526 22.51 4.65 -4.57
N TRP A 527 22.26 4.36 -3.29
CA TRP A 527 21.02 3.73 -2.85
C TRP A 527 20.18 4.76 -2.09
N VAL A 528 19.06 5.16 -2.70
CA VAL A 528 18.13 6.14 -2.13
C VAL A 528 16.86 5.43 -1.68
N ASN A 529 16.45 5.65 -0.43
CA ASN A 529 15.19 5.16 0.12
C ASN A 529 14.25 6.32 0.43
N ILE A 530 13.12 6.39 -0.26
CA ILE A 530 12.09 7.41 -0.03
C ILE A 530 10.95 6.82 0.82
N TRP A 531 10.68 7.43 1.97
CA TRP A 531 9.69 6.91 2.92
C TRP A 531 8.87 8.03 3.56
N SER A 532 7.80 7.68 4.28
CA SER A 532 6.96 8.64 4.99
C SER A 532 6.55 8.09 6.36
N PRO A 533 6.54 8.91 7.41
CA PRO A 533 6.00 8.50 8.71
C PRO A 533 4.49 8.21 8.67
N ASN A 534 3.77 8.64 7.62
CA ASN A 534 2.34 8.35 7.46
C ASN A 534 2.08 7.02 6.73
N ASP A 535 3.13 6.41 6.18
CA ASP A 535 3.09 5.09 5.59
C ASP A 535 3.47 4.03 6.64
N VAL A 536 2.52 3.17 6.98
CA VAL A 536 2.71 2.10 7.97
C VAL A 536 3.54 0.93 7.45
N ILE A 537 3.74 0.83 6.14
CA ILE A 537 4.50 -0.23 5.47
C ILE A 537 5.96 0.15 5.35
N SER A 538 6.26 1.39 4.98
CA SER A 538 7.65 1.86 4.85
C SER A 538 8.30 2.29 6.16
N GLY A 539 9.59 2.62 6.06
CA GLY A 539 10.43 3.12 7.14
C GLY A 539 11.82 3.48 6.62
N THR A 540 12.68 3.93 7.53
CA THR A 540 14.13 4.00 7.29
C THR A 540 14.69 2.60 7.07
N LEU A 541 15.78 2.52 6.30
CA LEU A 541 16.53 1.27 6.08
C LEU A 541 17.81 1.27 6.91
N ASP A 542 17.67 1.06 8.22
CA ASP A 542 18.77 1.11 9.18
C ASP A 542 19.49 -0.25 9.31
N TYR A 543 18.86 -1.32 8.82
CA TYR A 543 19.45 -2.66 8.85
C TYR A 543 20.44 -2.94 7.72
N PHE A 544 20.60 -2.01 6.77
CA PHE A 544 21.40 -2.23 5.55
C PHE A 544 22.79 -1.57 5.53
N ASP A 545 23.20 -0.93 6.63
CA ASP A 545 24.49 -0.27 6.74
C ASP A 545 25.34 -0.79 7.90
N ALA A 546 26.66 -0.54 7.81
CA ALA A 546 27.57 -0.75 8.91
C ALA A 546 27.23 0.17 10.08
N THR A 547 27.76 -0.14 11.27
CA THR A 547 27.59 0.68 12.47
C THR A 547 28.98 1.07 12.98
N PRO A 548 29.45 2.32 12.79
CA PRO A 548 28.79 3.44 12.10
C PRO A 548 28.76 3.27 10.56
N PRO A 549 27.83 3.94 9.86
CA PRO A 549 27.70 3.83 8.40
C PRO A 549 28.78 4.62 7.66
N ASP A 550 29.18 4.14 6.47
CA ASP A 550 30.03 4.92 5.54
C ASP A 550 29.23 6.12 5.00
N PRO A 551 29.70 7.37 5.18
CA PRO A 551 28.94 8.56 4.76
C PRO A 551 28.69 8.65 3.26
N ASN A 552 29.56 8.05 2.42
CA ASN A 552 29.49 8.14 0.97
C ASN A 552 28.62 7.03 0.36
N HIS A 553 28.63 5.84 0.97
CA HIS A 553 28.02 4.63 0.41
C HIS A 553 26.79 4.13 1.20
N ARG A 554 26.41 4.80 2.29
CA ARG A 554 25.20 4.47 3.06
C ARG A 554 23.91 4.60 2.27
N VAL A 555 22.87 3.92 2.75
CA VAL A 555 21.51 4.14 2.27
C VAL A 555 21.07 5.56 2.63
N ARG A 556 20.67 6.33 1.62
CA ARG A 556 20.18 7.71 1.79
C ARG A 556 18.68 7.66 2.04
N ASN A 557 18.30 7.68 3.31
CA ASN A 557 16.90 7.75 3.73
C ASN A 557 16.37 9.19 3.59
N GLU A 558 15.49 9.41 2.62
CA GLU A 558 14.82 10.69 2.35
C GLU A 558 13.33 10.60 2.71
N THR A 559 12.79 11.64 3.34
CA THR A 559 11.37 11.69 3.70
C THR A 559 10.58 12.40 2.61
N ASP A 560 9.54 11.76 2.10
CA ASP A 560 8.61 12.38 1.16
C ASP A 560 7.67 13.37 1.89
N PRO A 561 7.79 14.69 1.63
CA PRO A 561 6.94 15.69 2.28
C PRO A 561 5.50 15.70 1.75
N GLU A 562 5.25 15.10 0.58
CA GLU A 562 3.94 15.05 -0.07
C GLU A 562 3.15 13.81 0.35
N ALA A 563 3.79 12.73 0.82
CA ALA A 563 3.11 11.53 1.34
C ALA A 563 2.52 11.76 2.75
N THR A 564 1.36 12.41 2.82
CA THR A 564 0.83 13.00 4.06
C THR A 564 -0.44 12.37 4.60
N ILE A 565 -1.19 11.62 3.79
CA ILE A 565 -2.48 11.07 4.21
C ILE A 565 -2.23 9.72 4.93
N PRO A 566 -2.59 9.56 6.21
CA PRO A 566 -2.40 8.30 6.93
C PRO A 566 -3.00 7.10 6.18
N LEU A 567 -2.30 5.96 6.19
CA LEU A 567 -2.61 4.70 5.45
C LEU A 567 -2.57 4.82 3.92
N VAL A 568 -3.00 5.94 3.35
CA VAL A 568 -2.98 6.19 1.90
C VAL A 568 -1.58 6.58 1.41
N ALA A 569 -0.75 7.16 2.27
CA ALA A 569 0.61 7.62 1.99
C ALA A 569 1.46 6.59 1.22
N HIS A 570 1.22 5.30 1.46
CA HIS A 570 1.89 4.21 0.75
C HIS A 570 1.69 4.24 -0.77
N THR A 571 0.51 4.64 -1.27
CA THR A 571 0.25 4.73 -2.71
C THR A 571 0.47 6.14 -3.26
N GLU A 572 0.71 7.12 -2.40
CA GLU A 572 0.91 8.52 -2.81
C GLU A 572 2.23 8.75 -3.52
N TYR A 573 3.27 7.94 -3.23
CA TYR A 573 4.59 8.07 -3.85
C TYR A 573 4.55 8.14 -5.37
N TRP A 574 3.66 7.38 -6.01
CA TRP A 574 3.49 7.37 -7.47
C TRP A 574 3.11 8.72 -8.06
N LYS A 575 2.46 9.58 -7.27
CA LYS A 575 1.98 10.90 -7.70
C LYS A 575 2.87 12.05 -7.22
N ASN A 576 3.68 11.81 -6.20
CA ASN A 576 4.53 12.81 -5.58
C ASN A 576 5.78 13.05 -6.41
N ARG A 577 6.41 14.22 -6.28
CA ARG A 577 7.50 14.63 -7.16
C ARG A 577 8.85 14.01 -6.80
N LEU A 578 9.12 13.85 -5.50
CA LEU A 578 10.44 13.48 -5.00
C LEU A 578 11.00 12.21 -5.64
N VAL A 579 10.18 11.16 -5.81
CA VAL A 579 10.58 9.91 -6.47
C VAL A 579 11.08 10.16 -7.89
N TRP A 580 10.32 10.94 -8.65
CA TRP A 580 10.59 11.18 -10.06
C TRP A 580 11.68 12.23 -10.30
N GLU A 581 11.79 13.23 -9.43
CA GLU A 581 12.89 14.19 -9.43
C GLU A 581 14.23 13.48 -9.19
N LYS A 582 14.29 12.57 -8.21
CA LYS A 582 15.50 11.77 -7.92
C LYS A 582 15.85 10.82 -9.05
N LEU A 583 14.85 10.17 -9.63
CA LEU A 583 15.08 9.30 -10.78
C LEU A 583 15.56 10.12 -11.99
N TYR A 584 14.95 11.27 -12.25
CA TYR A 584 15.32 12.16 -13.35
C TYR A 584 16.75 12.71 -13.21
N GLU A 585 17.16 13.16 -12.00
CA GLU A 585 18.53 13.65 -11.71
C GLU A 585 19.62 12.62 -12.06
N VAL A 586 19.34 11.33 -11.89
CA VAL A 586 20.28 10.26 -12.21
C VAL A 586 20.17 9.81 -13.67
N LEU A 587 19.12 10.20 -14.39
CA LEU A 587 18.90 9.80 -15.78
C LEU A 587 19.32 10.83 -16.82
N VAL A 588 19.27 12.12 -16.50
CA VAL A 588 19.56 13.24 -17.41
C VAL A 588 20.60 14.14 -16.79
#